data_AF-A0A937PMU9-F1
#
_entry.id   AF-A0A937PMU9-F1
#
_cell.length_a   1.000
_cell.length_b   1.000
_cell.length_c   1.000
_cell.angle_alpha   90.00
_cell.angle_beta   90.00
_cell.angle_gamma   90.00
#
_symmetry.space_group_name_H-M   'P 1'
#
loop_
_entity.id
_entity.type
_entity.pdbx_description
1 polymer ?
#
loop_
_entity_poly.entity_id
_entity_poly.type
_entity_poly.pdbx_seq_one_letter_code
_entity_poly.pdbx_strand_id
1 'polypeptide(L)'
;MAVNRLLAQDHRKACRRALDRIFGTPDWFERFYRKRSVNDIFGQSLEVVRKACDFRGISNFYLERLKSVFAKVAPKPRMFLNRRRTPLFMLFFAAGNPKGAPIAVRIAKHLLEKL
;
A
#
# COMPACT_ATOMS: atom_id res chain seq x y z
N MET A 1 -12.33 8.21 2.46
CA MET A 1 -12.60 6.89 1.83
C MET A 1 -11.41 5.97 2.03
N ALA A 2 -11.62 4.67 2.28
CA ALA A 2 -10.51 3.71 2.42
C ALA A 2 -9.79 3.50 1.08
N VAL A 3 -8.45 3.57 1.08
CA VAL A 3 -7.60 3.44 -0.13
C VAL A 3 -7.91 2.17 -0.93
N ASN A 4 -8.18 1.06 -0.24
CA ASN A 4 -8.53 -0.21 -0.88
C ASN A 4 -9.82 -0.14 -1.72
N ARG A 5 -10.77 0.75 -1.38
CA ARG A 5 -12.00 0.98 -2.16
C ARG A 5 -11.74 1.86 -3.39
N LEU A 6 -10.82 2.82 -3.29
CA LEU A 6 -10.41 3.67 -4.41
C LEU A 6 -9.66 2.86 -5.48
N LEU A 7 -8.94 1.82 -5.06
CA LEU A 7 -8.40 0.76 -5.92
C LEU A 7 -9.54 -0.20 -6.33
N ALA A 8 -10.37 0.24 -7.27
CA ALA A 8 -11.48 -0.54 -7.79
C ALA A 8 -11.00 -1.81 -8.51
N GLN A 9 -11.80 -2.90 -8.47
CA GLN A 9 -11.53 -4.13 -9.22
C GLN A 9 -11.33 -3.85 -10.72
N ASP A 10 -12.22 -3.03 -11.28
CA ASP A 10 -12.10 -2.47 -12.61
C ASP A 10 -11.19 -1.24 -12.57
N HIS A 11 -10.04 -1.34 -13.24
CA HIS A 11 -9.04 -0.27 -13.34
C HIS A 11 -9.59 1.04 -13.92
N ARG A 12 -10.65 0.99 -14.74
CA ARG A 12 -11.28 2.19 -15.34
C ARG A 12 -12.06 3.00 -14.30
N LYS A 13 -12.57 2.33 -13.26
CA LYS A 13 -13.31 2.94 -12.15
C LYS A 13 -12.40 3.37 -11.00
N ALA A 14 -11.10 3.10 -11.09
CA ALA A 14 -10.15 3.52 -10.07
C ALA A 14 -9.99 5.05 -10.09
N CYS A 15 -10.06 5.67 -8.91
CA CYS A 15 -9.93 7.12 -8.77
C CYS A 15 -8.47 7.58 -8.91
N ARG A 16 -7.90 7.51 -10.13
CA ARG A 16 -6.47 7.73 -10.39
C ARG A 16 -5.92 9.01 -9.75
N ARG A 17 -6.53 10.17 -10.01
CA ARG A 17 -6.09 11.46 -9.42
C ARG A 17 -6.01 11.45 -7.90
N ALA A 18 -6.97 10.81 -7.23
CA ALA A 18 -6.96 10.69 -5.78
C ALA A 18 -5.87 9.72 -5.31
N LEU A 19 -5.69 8.60 -6.01
CA LEU A 19 -4.65 7.61 -5.72
C LEU A 19 -3.24 8.17 -5.94
N ASP A 20 -3.02 8.96 -6.99
CA ASP A 20 -1.74 9.62 -7.27
C ASP A 20 -1.37 10.59 -6.14
N ARG A 21 -2.35 11.34 -5.62
CA ARG A 21 -2.15 12.20 -4.43
C ARG A 21 -1.87 11.40 -3.16
N ILE A 22 -2.53 10.26 -2.99
CA ILE A 22 -2.43 9.40 -1.80
C ILE A 22 -1.10 8.62 -1.76
N PHE A 23 -0.62 8.16 -2.91
CA PHE A 23 0.63 7.40 -3.06
C PHE A 23 1.83 8.29 -3.41
N GLY A 24 1.56 9.51 -3.88
CA GLY A 24 2.57 10.50 -4.27
C GLY A 24 3.34 10.14 -5.55
N THR A 25 2.82 9.24 -6.37
CA THR A 25 3.38 8.82 -7.67
C THR A 25 2.30 8.07 -8.45
N PRO A 26 2.30 8.06 -9.80
CA PRO A 26 1.44 7.18 -10.61
C PRO A 26 1.91 5.72 -10.68
N ASP A 27 3.13 5.40 -10.21
CA ASP A 27 3.76 4.08 -10.36
C ASP A 27 3.01 2.94 -9.64
N TRP A 28 2.08 3.27 -8.74
CA TRP A 28 1.25 2.27 -8.06
C TRP A 28 0.43 1.43 -9.04
N PHE A 29 0.09 1.96 -10.23
CA PHE A 29 -0.76 1.27 -11.19
C PHE A 29 -0.14 -0.05 -11.64
N GLU A 30 1.12 -0.02 -12.06
CA GLU A 30 1.87 -1.19 -12.53
C GLU A 30 2.10 -2.22 -11.42
N ARG A 31 2.18 -1.77 -10.17
CA ARG A 31 2.33 -2.67 -9.02
C ARG A 31 1.03 -3.32 -8.59
N PHE A 32 -0.10 -2.62 -8.74
CA PHE A 32 -1.36 -3.04 -8.15
C PHE A 32 -2.32 -3.70 -9.13
N TYR A 33 -2.13 -3.49 -10.42
CA TYR A 33 -2.94 -4.07 -11.49
C TYR A 33 -2.08 -4.98 -12.34
N ARG A 34 -2.57 -6.20 -12.61
CA ARG A 34 -1.93 -7.14 -13.54
C ARG A 34 -2.81 -7.34 -14.75
N LYS A 35 -2.17 -7.39 -15.92
CA LYS A 35 -2.79 -7.84 -17.17
C LYS A 35 -2.80 -9.36 -17.18
N ARG A 36 -3.94 -9.95 -17.53
CA ARG A 36 -4.10 -11.39 -17.70
C ARG A 36 -4.85 -11.64 -18.99
N SER A 37 -4.25 -12.42 -19.88
CA SER A 37 -4.94 -12.98 -21.03
C SER A 37 -5.86 -14.11 -20.56
N VAL A 38 -7.14 -14.01 -20.90
CA VAL A 38 -8.15 -15.02 -20.64
C VAL A 38 -8.78 -15.39 -21.97
N ASN A 39 -8.77 -16.68 -22.30
CA ASN A 39 -9.47 -17.15 -23.49
C ASN A 39 -10.96 -17.20 -23.19
N ASP A 40 -11.77 -16.68 -24.10
CA ASP A 40 -13.21 -16.87 -24.03
C ASP A 40 -13.60 -18.29 -24.46
N ILE A 41 -14.90 -18.58 -24.39
CA ILE A 41 -15.48 -19.87 -24.79
C ILE A 41 -15.35 -20.16 -26.29
N PHE A 42 -14.95 -19.16 -27.08
CA PHE A 42 -14.72 -19.25 -28.53
C PHE A 42 -13.23 -19.27 -28.89
N GLY A 43 -12.33 -19.34 -27.90
CA GLY A 43 -10.88 -19.37 -28.10
C GLY A 43 -10.25 -18.02 -28.43
N GLN A 44 -10.98 -16.90 -28.33
CA GLN A 44 -10.42 -15.56 -28.48
C GLN A 44 -9.73 -15.13 -27.19
N SER A 45 -8.49 -14.66 -27.32
CA SER A 45 -7.72 -14.14 -26.19
C SER A 45 -8.17 -12.72 -25.84
N LEU A 46 -8.73 -12.52 -24.65
CA LEU A 46 -9.09 -11.22 -24.10
C LEU A 46 -8.08 -10.79 -23.04
N GLU A 47 -7.50 -9.60 -23.22
CA GLU A 47 -6.66 -8.97 -22.21
C GLU A 47 -7.52 -8.31 -21.12
N VAL A 48 -7.49 -8.89 -19.91
CA VAL A 48 -8.24 -8.38 -18.76
C VAL A 48 -7.27 -7.83 -17.73
N VAL A 49 -7.44 -6.54 -17.38
CA VAL A 49 -6.69 -5.91 -16.30
C VAL A 49 -7.46 -6.06 -15.00
N ARG A 50 -6.89 -6.78 -14.02
CA ARG A 50 -7.49 -6.95 -12.70
C ARG A 50 -6.57 -6.45 -11.59
N LYS A 51 -7.19 -5.94 -10.53
CA LYS A 51 -6.50 -5.64 -9.30
C LYS A 51 -5.90 -6.92 -8.71
N ALA A 52 -4.58 -6.92 -8.52
CA ALA A 52 -3.83 -8.01 -7.92
C ALA A 52 -3.31 -7.66 -6.51
N CYS A 53 -3.47 -6.42 -6.07
CA CYS A 53 -2.92 -5.95 -4.80
C CYS A 53 -3.78 -6.33 -3.58
N ASP A 54 -3.14 -6.89 -2.56
CA ASP A 54 -3.69 -7.08 -1.22
C ASP A 54 -3.23 -5.97 -0.25
N PHE A 55 -3.72 -5.98 0.99
CA PHE A 55 -3.31 -5.00 2.00
C PHE A 55 -1.80 -5.04 2.30
N ARG A 56 -1.14 -6.19 2.14
CA ARG A 56 0.32 -6.32 2.30
C ARG A 56 1.07 -5.63 1.17
N GLY A 57 0.59 -5.76 -0.07
CA GLY A 57 1.13 -5.04 -1.22
C GLY A 57 1.05 -3.52 -1.04
N ILE A 58 -0.10 -3.01 -0.57
CA ILE A 58 -0.27 -1.59 -0.24
C ILE A 58 0.70 -1.18 0.89
N SER A 59 0.82 -2.00 1.94
CA SER A 59 1.73 -1.77 3.06
C SER A 59 3.19 -1.63 2.61
N ASN A 60 3.65 -2.60 1.81
CA ASN A 60 5.02 -2.64 1.31
C ASN A 60 5.31 -1.46 0.40
N PHE A 61 4.35 -1.09 -0.47
CA PHE A 61 4.49 0.08 -1.32
C PHE A 61 4.73 1.35 -0.49
N TYR A 62 3.94 1.58 0.55
CA TYR A 62 4.16 2.72 1.46
C TYR A 62 5.49 2.64 2.18
N LEU A 63 5.85 1.46 2.68
CA LEU A 63 7.10 1.28 3.42
C LEU A 63 8.32 1.60 2.54
N GLU A 64 8.33 1.15 1.28
CA GLU A 64 9.38 1.47 0.31
C GLU A 64 9.44 2.97 0.02
N ARG A 65 8.29 3.60 -0.24
CA ARG A 65 8.20 5.05 -0.49
C ARG A 65 8.68 5.88 0.70
N LEU A 66 8.32 5.50 1.92
CA LEU A 66 8.78 6.20 3.11
C LEU A 66 10.29 6.03 3.29
N LYS A 67 10.83 4.83 3.04
CA LYS A 67 12.28 4.57 3.12
C LYS A 67 13.08 5.36 2.09
N SER A 68 12.49 5.68 0.94
CA SER A 68 13.18 6.49 -0.08
C SER A 68 13.27 7.98 0.28
N VAL A 69 12.47 8.46 1.25
CA VAL A 69 12.38 9.89 1.59
C VAL A 69 12.93 10.20 2.98
N PHE A 70 12.70 9.32 3.97
CA PHE A 70 13.06 9.57 5.36
C PHE A 70 14.38 8.91 5.74
N ALA A 71 15.14 9.55 6.64
CA ALA A 71 16.41 9.03 7.12
C ALA A 71 16.30 7.63 7.76
N LYS A 72 15.20 7.35 8.48
CA LYS A 72 14.89 6.00 8.95
C LYS A 72 13.40 5.78 9.13
N VAL A 73 12.95 4.56 8.85
CA VAL A 73 11.54 4.16 8.96
C VAL A 73 11.45 2.87 9.77
N ALA A 74 10.44 2.76 10.62
CA ALA A 74 10.19 1.53 11.36
C ALA A 74 9.87 0.38 10.39
N PRO A 75 10.50 -0.80 10.55
CA PRO A 75 10.47 -1.85 9.52
C PRO A 75 9.11 -2.55 9.40
N LYS A 76 8.29 -2.52 10.45
CA LYS A 76 6.97 -3.16 10.49
C LYS A 76 5.92 -2.11 10.86
N PRO A 77 5.00 -1.75 9.96
CA PRO A 77 3.85 -0.95 10.33
C PRO A 77 2.87 -1.75 11.17
N ARG A 78 2.06 -1.06 11.98
CA ARG A 78 0.99 -1.68 12.77
C ARG A 78 -0.33 -1.61 12.01
N MET A 79 -0.96 -2.75 11.79
CA MET A 79 -2.30 -2.82 11.21
C MET A 79 -3.33 -2.90 12.35
N PHE A 80 -4.22 -1.90 12.39
CA PHE A 80 -5.34 -1.88 13.33
C PHE A 80 -6.55 -2.54 12.68
N LEU A 81 -7.11 -3.51 13.40
CA LEU A 81 -8.25 -4.31 12.94
C LEU A 81 -9.50 -4.00 13.77
N ASN A 82 -10.67 -4.10 13.17
CA ASN A 82 -11.93 -4.08 13.92
C ASN A 82 -12.18 -5.44 14.62
N ARG A 83 -13.29 -5.54 15.38
CA ARG A 83 -13.72 -6.79 16.03
C ARG A 83 -13.92 -7.97 15.07
N ARG A 84 -14.22 -7.71 13.79
CA ARG A 84 -14.34 -8.73 12.73
C ARG A 84 -13.02 -8.97 11.98
N ARG A 85 -11.89 -8.56 12.55
CA ARG A 85 -10.53 -8.68 11.98
C ARG A 85 -10.36 -7.99 10.60
N THR A 86 -11.19 -7.00 10.28
CA THR A 86 -11.06 -6.20 9.05
C THR A 86 -10.10 -5.03 9.26
N PRO A 87 -9.16 -4.76 8.33
CA PRO A 87 -8.25 -3.63 8.42
C PRO A 87 -8.99 -2.28 8.44
N LEU A 88 -8.68 -1.46 9.45
CA LEU A 88 -9.17 -0.08 9.60
C LEU A 88 -8.09 0.91 9.21
N PHE A 89 -6.93 0.82 9.88
CA PHE A 89 -5.82 1.74 9.71
C PHE A 89 -4.49 0.99 9.68
N MET A 90 -3.50 1.62 9.05
CA MET A 90 -2.14 1.14 9.04
C MET A 90 -1.23 2.29 9.47
N LEU A 91 -0.55 2.11 10.59
CA LEU A 91 0.31 3.12 11.17
C LEU A 91 1.77 2.84 10.79
N PHE A 92 2.37 3.84 10.15
CA PHE A 92 3.78 3.87 9.78
C PHE A 92 4.50 4.90 10.64
N PHE A 93 5.75 4.62 10.99
CA PHE A 93 6.60 5.57 11.69
C PHE A 93 7.85 5.86 10.86
N ALA A 94 8.10 7.13 10.58
CA ALA A 94 9.24 7.59 9.82
C ALA A 94 9.87 8.81 10.50
N ALA A 95 11.20 8.87 10.52
CA ALA A 95 11.97 9.94 11.14
C ALA A 95 12.88 10.61 10.10
N GLY A 96 12.72 11.92 9.94
CA GLY A 96 13.45 12.71 8.94
C GLY A 96 14.83 13.17 9.41
N ASN A 97 15.03 13.38 10.71
CA ASN A 97 16.32 13.82 11.27
C ASN A 97 17.31 12.64 11.33
N PRO A 98 18.44 12.67 10.59
CA PRO A 98 19.40 11.57 10.57
C PRO A 98 20.02 11.22 11.92
N LYS A 99 20.31 12.23 12.76
CA LYS A 99 20.93 12.03 14.09
C LYS A 99 19.98 11.37 15.07
N GLY A 100 18.72 11.82 15.09
CA GLY A 100 17.69 11.30 16.01
C GLY A 100 16.99 10.04 15.51
N ALA A 101 17.01 9.79 14.20
CA ALA A 101 16.30 8.70 13.53
C ALA A 101 16.53 7.31 14.15
N PRO A 102 17.77 6.88 14.49
CA PRO A 102 18.01 5.58 15.10
C PRO A 102 17.28 5.38 16.43
N ILE A 103 17.32 6.39 17.30
CA ILE A 103 16.68 6.35 18.62
C ILE A 103 15.16 6.42 18.47
N ALA A 104 14.67 7.35 17.65
CA ALA A 104 13.24 7.53 17.38
C ALA A 104 12.60 6.23 16.84
N VAL A 105 13.23 5.58 15.86
CA VAL A 105 12.74 4.31 15.30
C VAL A 105 12.82 3.18 16.31
N ARG A 106 13.82 3.14 17.20
CA ARG A 106 13.90 2.13 18.27
C ARG A 106 12.75 2.28 19.25
N ILE A 107 12.43 3.50 19.68
CA ILE A 107 11.28 3.80 20.54
C ILE A 107 9.98 3.41 19.82
N ALA A 108 9.80 3.87 18.59
CA ALA A 108 8.59 3.58 17.82
C ALA A 108 8.38 2.09 17.59
N LYS A 109 9.44 1.33 17.29
CA LYS A 109 9.36 -0.13 17.16
C LYS A 109 8.79 -0.77 18.42
N HIS A 110 9.29 -0.38 19.59
CA HIS A 110 8.81 -0.89 20.87
C HIS A 110 7.33 -0.57 21.11
N LEU A 111 6.89 0.64 20.75
CA LEU A 111 5.48 1.05 20.87
C LEU A 111 4.58 0.27 19.89
N LEU A 112 4.98 0.14 18.63
CA LEU A 112 4.21 -0.56 17.59
C LEU A 112 4.03 -2.06 17.88
N GLU A 113 4.96 -2.67 18.62
CA GLU A 113 4.88 -4.06 19.07
C GLU A 113 3.93 -4.25 20.26
N LYS A 114 3.76 -3.21 21.09
CA LYS A 114 2.95 -3.23 22.31
C LYS A 114 1.50 -2.73 22.14
N LEU A 115 1.23 -1.96 21.09
CA LEU A 115 -0.12 -1.55 20.67
C LEU A 115 -0.90 -2.73 20.07
#